data_AF-A0A942PJT9-F1
#
_entry.id   AF-A0A942PJT9-F1
#
_cell.length_a   1.000
_cell.length_b   1.000
_cell.length_c   1.000
_cell.angle_alpha   90.00
_cell.angle_beta   90.00
_cell.angle_gamma   90.00
#
_symmetry.space_group_name_H-M   'P 1'
#
loop_
_entity.id
_entity.type
_entity.pdbx_description
1 polymer ?
#
loop_
_entity_poly.entity_id
_entity_poly.type
_entity_poly.pdbx_seq_one_letter_code
_entity_poly.pdbx_strand_id
1 'polypeptide(L)'
;MTDSAVVAFYRGQPDNLGRTWDEILAQDDEWLECRHDFIQWLFPLATPSRANLSAPLLGPADIDAFRTDPLLRRKLLLSLDRMLRFYGLKRTDGGIAKDAAWGQRKKNWFVRPTHNNLRITRVLKSLAVLGGESEAGQFLAALRKLVRAEPDAGVGADALEYWEGALR
;
A
#
# COMPACT_ATOMS: atom_id res chain seq x y z
N MET A 1 -3.80 -1.71 -28.33
CA MET A 1 -3.16 -2.58 -27.32
C MET A 1 -4.21 -2.84 -26.26
N THR A 2 -4.43 -4.10 -25.90
CA THR A 2 -5.36 -4.47 -24.83
C THR A 2 -4.70 -4.12 -23.50
N ASP A 3 -5.42 -3.45 -22.60
CA ASP A 3 -4.91 -3.13 -21.26
C ASP A 3 -4.50 -4.42 -20.53
N SER A 4 -3.42 -4.35 -19.74
CA SER A 4 -3.09 -5.43 -18.80
C SER A 4 -4.17 -5.58 -17.75
N ALA A 5 -4.18 -6.72 -17.04
CA ALA A 5 -5.13 -6.94 -15.95
C ALA A 5 -5.03 -5.85 -14.86
N VAL A 6 -3.83 -5.35 -14.56
CA VAL A 6 -3.64 -4.27 -13.57
C VAL A 6 -4.26 -2.97 -14.06
N VAL A 7 -3.94 -2.54 -15.28
CA VAL A 7 -4.46 -1.28 -15.83
C VAL A 7 -5.98 -1.37 -15.98
N ALA A 8 -6.50 -2.49 -16.48
CA ALA A 8 -7.93 -2.73 -16.60
C ALA A 8 -8.64 -2.68 -15.23
N PHE A 9 -8.05 -3.29 -14.19
CA PHE A 9 -8.58 -3.23 -12.82
C PHE A 9 -8.69 -1.79 -12.31
N TYR A 10 -7.62 -1.00 -12.49
CA TYR A 10 -7.64 0.41 -12.16
C TYR A 10 -8.62 1.23 -13.02
N ARG A 11 -8.95 0.77 -14.23
CA ARG A 11 -10.00 1.37 -15.08
C ARG A 11 -11.42 0.86 -14.76
N GLY A 12 -11.59 -0.01 -13.75
CA GLY A 12 -12.89 -0.44 -13.24
C GLY A 12 -13.27 -1.87 -13.59
N GLN A 13 -12.40 -2.63 -14.27
CA GLN A 13 -12.61 -4.08 -14.39
C GLN A 13 -12.38 -4.77 -13.03
N PRO A 14 -12.99 -5.94 -12.79
CA PRO A 14 -12.77 -6.67 -11.56
C PRO A 14 -11.38 -7.34 -11.53
N ASP A 15 -10.93 -7.64 -10.32
CA ASP A 15 -9.81 -8.54 -10.09
C ASP A 15 -10.19 -10.01 -10.37
N ASN A 16 -9.25 -10.93 -10.13
CA ASN A 16 -9.46 -12.37 -10.36
C ASN A 16 -10.49 -13.03 -9.43
N LEU A 17 -11.01 -12.32 -8.42
CA LEU A 17 -12.11 -12.77 -7.56
C LEU A 17 -13.41 -12.00 -7.82
N GLY A 18 -13.49 -11.22 -8.90
CA GLY A 18 -14.70 -10.50 -9.27
C GLY A 18 -14.90 -9.17 -8.54
N ARG A 19 -13.89 -8.67 -7.80
CA ARG A 19 -14.00 -7.42 -7.04
C ARG A 19 -13.42 -6.26 -7.81
N THR A 20 -14.14 -5.16 -7.91
CA THR A 20 -13.66 -3.91 -8.50
C THR A 20 -12.80 -3.12 -7.51
N TRP A 21 -12.07 -2.13 -8.04
CA TRP A 21 -11.28 -1.20 -7.23
C TRP A 21 -12.15 -0.47 -6.20
N ASP A 22 -13.32 0.04 -6.61
CA ASP A 22 -14.24 0.78 -5.73
C ASP A 22 -14.80 -0.12 -4.62
N GLU A 23 -15.18 -1.37 -4.94
CA GLU A 23 -15.68 -2.33 -3.96
C GLU A 23 -14.63 -2.69 -2.91
N ILE A 24 -13.35 -2.85 -3.30
CA ILE A 24 -12.26 -3.11 -2.36
C ILE A 24 -12.04 -1.92 -1.43
N LEU A 25 -12.08 -0.68 -1.96
CA LEU A 25 -11.87 0.51 -1.13
C LEU A 25 -13.04 0.78 -0.16
N ALA A 26 -14.24 0.33 -0.52
CA ALA A 26 -15.44 0.43 0.32
C ALA A 26 -15.49 -0.60 1.46
N GLN A 27 -14.65 -1.64 1.44
CA GLN A 27 -14.61 -2.63 2.51
C GLN A 27 -14.21 -2.01 3.85
N ASP A 28 -14.70 -2.59 4.94
CA ASP A 28 -14.30 -2.20 6.29
C ASP A 28 -12.90 -2.70 6.67
N ASP A 29 -12.42 -2.29 7.84
CA ASP A 29 -11.07 -2.63 8.28
C ASP A 29 -10.95 -4.08 8.77
N GLU A 30 -12.04 -4.71 9.19
CA GLU A 30 -12.02 -6.13 9.56
C GLU A 30 -11.79 -7.00 8.31
N TRP A 31 -12.46 -6.67 7.21
CA TRP A 31 -12.25 -7.29 5.93
C TRP A 31 -10.82 -7.10 5.43
N LEU A 32 -10.26 -5.88 5.54
CA LEU A 32 -8.87 -5.63 5.13
C LEU A 32 -7.86 -6.39 6.01
N GLU A 33 -8.10 -6.53 7.30
CA GLU A 33 -7.22 -7.31 8.17
C GLU A 33 -7.27 -8.81 7.79
N CYS A 34 -8.47 -9.36 7.58
CA CYS A 34 -8.69 -10.78 7.31
C CYS A 34 -8.39 -11.23 5.86
N ARG A 35 -8.44 -10.33 4.88
CA ARG A 35 -8.18 -10.65 3.46
C ARG A 35 -6.78 -10.21 3.06
N HIS A 36 -6.03 -11.09 2.40
CA HIS A 36 -4.60 -10.88 2.16
C HIS A 36 -4.27 -10.62 0.68
N ASP A 37 -5.22 -10.87 -0.21
CA ASP A 37 -5.03 -10.93 -1.65
C ASP A 37 -5.29 -9.59 -2.35
N PHE A 38 -6.20 -8.76 -1.81
CA PHE A 38 -6.52 -7.44 -2.38
C PHE A 38 -5.29 -6.52 -2.48
N ILE A 39 -4.37 -6.62 -1.52
CA ILE A 39 -3.22 -5.71 -1.42
C ILE A 39 -2.30 -5.83 -2.64
N GLN A 40 -2.29 -6.99 -3.31
CA GLN A 40 -1.50 -7.23 -4.51
C GLN A 40 -2.10 -6.57 -5.75
N TRP A 41 -3.42 -6.36 -5.77
CA TRP A 41 -4.11 -5.62 -6.81
C TRP A 41 -4.05 -4.12 -6.59
N LEU A 42 -4.18 -3.66 -5.33
CA LEU A 42 -4.00 -2.24 -4.99
C LEU A 42 -2.54 -1.79 -5.10
N PHE A 43 -1.57 -2.66 -4.79
CA PHE A 43 -0.14 -2.32 -4.82
C PHE A 43 0.65 -3.44 -5.52
N PRO A 44 0.48 -3.58 -6.85
CA PRO A 44 1.14 -4.60 -7.64
C PRO A 44 2.65 -4.34 -7.71
N LEU A 45 3.41 -5.40 -7.94
CA LEU A 45 4.87 -5.37 -8.08
C LEU A 45 5.28 -6.12 -9.35
N ALA A 46 6.45 -5.81 -9.90
CA ALA A 46 7.03 -6.59 -11.00
C ALA A 46 7.56 -7.97 -10.53
N THR A 47 7.88 -8.09 -9.24
CA THR A 47 8.36 -9.34 -8.64
C THR A 47 7.21 -10.21 -8.15
N PRO A 48 7.21 -11.53 -8.45
CA PRO A 48 6.19 -12.46 -7.98
C PRO A 48 6.00 -12.46 -6.47
N SER A 49 4.74 -12.60 -6.05
CA SER A 49 4.40 -12.76 -4.64
C SER A 49 4.67 -14.19 -4.20
N ARG A 50 5.48 -14.36 -3.14
CA ARG A 50 5.71 -15.70 -2.54
C ARG A 50 4.47 -16.29 -1.86
N ALA A 51 3.53 -15.43 -1.46
CA ALA A 51 2.32 -15.83 -0.73
C ALA A 51 1.07 -16.00 -1.61
N ASN A 52 1.09 -15.50 -2.85
CA ASN A 52 -0.03 -15.66 -3.79
C ASN A 52 0.50 -15.72 -5.23
N LEU A 53 0.47 -16.91 -5.82
CA LEU A 53 0.93 -17.14 -7.19
C LEU A 53 0.02 -16.50 -8.24
N SER A 54 -1.23 -16.18 -7.88
CA SER A 54 -2.19 -15.50 -8.77
C SER A 54 -2.10 -13.97 -8.71
N ALA A 55 -1.18 -13.41 -7.93
CA ALA A 55 -0.98 -11.98 -7.83
C ALA A 55 -0.63 -11.38 -9.21
N PRO A 56 -1.25 -10.26 -9.62
CA PRO A 56 -0.89 -9.62 -10.88
C PRO A 56 0.55 -9.10 -10.81
N LEU A 57 1.26 -9.18 -11.94
CA LEU A 57 2.61 -8.67 -12.09
C LEU A 57 2.62 -7.43 -12.96
N LEU A 58 3.41 -6.45 -12.55
CA LEU A 58 3.69 -5.28 -13.39
C LEU A 58 4.65 -5.63 -14.52
N GLY A 59 4.26 -5.28 -15.74
CA GLY A 59 5.17 -5.16 -16.88
C GLY A 59 5.67 -3.72 -17.07
N PRO A 60 6.69 -3.51 -17.93
CA PRO A 60 7.20 -2.17 -18.24
C PRO A 60 6.11 -1.22 -18.78
N ALA A 61 5.19 -1.73 -19.61
CA ALA A 61 4.08 -0.95 -20.15
C ALA A 61 3.09 -0.50 -19.07
N ASP A 62 2.89 -1.30 -18.01
CA ASP A 62 2.03 -0.92 -16.89
C ASP A 62 2.65 0.23 -16.10
N ILE A 63 3.94 0.13 -15.82
CA ILE A 63 4.69 1.18 -15.13
C ILE A 63 4.63 2.49 -15.92
N ASP A 64 4.83 2.43 -17.24
CA ASP A 64 4.72 3.60 -18.12
C ASP A 64 3.30 4.19 -18.09
N ALA A 65 2.27 3.34 -18.16
CA ALA A 65 0.88 3.78 -18.07
C ALA A 65 0.58 4.50 -16.75
N PHE A 66 1.03 3.99 -15.59
CA PHE A 66 0.82 4.67 -14.30
C PHE A 66 1.56 6.01 -14.21
N ARG A 67 2.75 6.11 -14.80
CA ARG A 67 3.54 7.35 -14.80
C ARG A 67 2.94 8.43 -15.69
N THR A 68 2.33 8.04 -16.81
CA THR A 68 1.81 8.95 -17.84
C THR A 68 0.32 9.25 -17.70
N ASP A 69 -0.49 8.33 -17.14
CA ASP A 69 -1.93 8.50 -16.96
C ASP A 69 -2.28 9.06 -15.56
N PRO A 70 -2.81 10.29 -15.46
CA PRO A 70 -3.20 10.90 -14.18
C PRO A 70 -4.30 10.12 -13.44
N LEU A 71 -5.19 9.41 -14.14
CA LEU A 71 -6.26 8.64 -13.52
C LEU A 71 -5.70 7.47 -12.70
N LEU A 72 -4.76 6.72 -13.27
CA LEU A 72 -4.13 5.57 -12.62
C LEU A 72 -3.37 6.02 -11.37
N ARG A 73 -2.57 7.08 -11.49
CA ARG A 73 -1.87 7.68 -10.36
C ARG A 73 -2.82 8.19 -9.28
N ARG A 74 -3.91 8.88 -9.66
CA ARG A 74 -4.93 9.33 -8.69
C ARG A 74 -5.53 8.16 -7.92
N LYS A 75 -5.88 7.07 -8.59
CA LYS A 75 -6.43 5.86 -7.94
C LYS A 75 -5.40 5.18 -7.03
N LEU A 76 -4.13 5.11 -7.43
CA LEU A 76 -3.06 4.58 -6.58
C LEU A 76 -2.95 5.37 -5.26
N LEU A 77 -3.04 6.70 -5.35
CA LEU A 77 -2.99 7.58 -4.18
C LEU A 77 -4.24 7.46 -3.30
N LEU A 78 -5.42 7.23 -3.88
CA LEU A 78 -6.64 6.92 -3.12
C LEU A 78 -6.55 5.55 -2.42
N SER A 79 -5.89 4.56 -3.05
CA SER A 79 -5.56 3.28 -2.41
C SER A 79 -4.59 3.48 -1.23
N LEU A 80 -3.59 4.36 -1.38
CA LEU A 80 -2.71 4.75 -0.27
C LEU A 80 -3.51 5.39 0.87
N ASP A 81 -4.40 6.34 0.58
CA ASP A 81 -5.24 6.97 1.60
C ASP A 81 -6.10 5.95 2.36
N ARG A 82 -6.66 4.95 1.66
CA ARG A 82 -7.43 3.88 2.29
C ARG A 82 -6.58 3.06 3.26
N MET A 83 -5.36 2.70 2.87
CA MET A 83 -4.43 1.94 3.72
C MET A 83 -3.90 2.80 4.88
N LEU A 84 -3.64 4.08 4.67
CA LEU A 84 -3.24 4.98 5.75
C LEU A 84 -4.34 5.07 6.80
N ARG A 85 -5.61 5.25 6.42
CA ARG A 85 -6.74 5.25 7.38
C ARG A 85 -6.82 3.95 8.16
N PHE A 86 -6.64 2.81 7.48
CA PHE A 86 -6.56 1.50 8.12
C PHE A 86 -5.44 1.42 9.17
N TYR A 87 -4.29 2.04 8.90
CA TYR A 87 -3.18 2.15 9.84
C TYR A 87 -3.35 3.24 10.91
N GLY A 88 -4.44 4.03 10.88
CA GLY A 88 -4.64 5.18 11.77
C GLY A 88 -3.77 6.39 11.40
N LEU A 89 -3.48 6.54 10.12
CA LEU A 89 -2.67 7.58 9.51
C LEU A 89 -3.46 8.32 8.43
N LYS A 90 -2.96 9.47 7.98
CA LYS A 90 -3.51 10.22 6.85
C LYS A 90 -2.43 11.05 6.14
N ARG A 91 -2.64 11.32 4.85
CA ARG A 91 -1.87 12.34 4.12
C ARG A 91 -2.33 13.74 4.54
N THR A 92 -1.37 14.66 4.56
CA THR A 92 -1.51 16.08 4.88
C THR A 92 -0.56 16.86 3.98
N ASP A 93 -0.69 18.18 3.93
CA ASP A 93 0.22 19.04 3.15
C ASP A 93 1.68 18.91 3.61
N GLY A 94 1.92 18.54 4.88
CA GLY A 94 3.23 18.33 5.48
C GLY A 94 3.75 16.89 5.44
N GLY A 95 3.10 15.99 4.71
CA GLY A 95 3.46 14.56 4.65
C GLY A 95 2.41 13.65 5.31
N ILE A 96 2.84 12.57 5.93
CA ILE A 96 1.94 11.60 6.58
C ILE A 96 1.95 11.79 8.10
N ALA A 97 0.76 11.90 8.67
CA ALA A 97 0.54 12.15 10.10
C ALA A 97 -0.44 11.11 10.70
N LYS A 98 -0.49 11.08 12.03
CA LYS A 98 -1.51 10.32 12.76
C LYS A 98 -2.89 10.86 12.44
N ASP A 99 -3.83 9.96 12.24
CA ASP A 99 -5.25 10.29 12.21
C ASP A 99 -5.88 10.12 13.60
N ALA A 100 -7.12 10.59 13.78
CA ALA A 100 -7.86 10.51 15.04
C ALA A 100 -7.97 9.07 15.57
N ALA A 101 -7.99 8.08 14.67
CA ALA A 101 -8.08 6.66 15.02
C ALA A 101 -6.71 6.03 15.41
N TRP A 102 -5.59 6.76 15.38
CA TRP A 102 -4.24 6.22 15.64
C TRP A 102 -4.16 5.30 16.87
N GLY A 103 -4.68 5.76 18.02
CA GLY A 103 -4.60 5.02 19.27
C GLY A 103 -5.30 3.65 19.23
N GLN A 104 -6.36 3.53 18.42
CA GLN A 104 -7.04 2.26 18.20
C GLN A 104 -6.32 1.42 17.15
N ARG A 105 -5.98 2.01 16.00
CA ARG A 105 -5.47 1.30 14.81
C ARG A 105 -4.05 0.77 14.96
N LYS A 106 -3.18 1.49 15.70
CA LYS A 106 -1.78 1.06 15.92
C LYS A 106 -1.69 -0.34 16.56
N LYS A 107 -2.72 -0.77 17.29
CA LYS A 107 -2.77 -2.08 17.95
C LYS A 107 -2.75 -3.26 16.96
N ASN A 108 -3.18 -3.03 15.72
CA ASN A 108 -3.30 -4.06 14.69
C ASN A 108 -1.99 -4.28 13.92
N TRP A 109 -1.02 -3.37 14.01
CA TRP A 109 0.17 -3.46 13.15
C TRP A 109 1.47 -2.90 13.74
N PHE A 110 1.40 -1.96 14.68
CA PHE A 110 2.56 -1.15 15.10
C PHE A 110 3.16 -1.60 16.44
N VAL A 111 2.32 -2.05 17.38
CA VAL A 111 2.77 -2.39 18.75
C VAL A 111 3.43 -3.77 18.87
N ARG A 112 3.44 -4.56 17.79
CA ARG A 112 4.13 -5.85 17.68
C ARG A 112 4.30 -6.20 16.18
N PRO A 113 5.19 -7.15 15.82
CA PRO A 113 5.30 -7.60 14.45
C PRO A 113 4.01 -8.29 13.98
N THR A 114 3.55 -7.96 12.77
CA THR A 114 2.37 -8.56 12.14
C THR A 114 2.59 -8.70 10.63
N HIS A 115 1.66 -9.38 9.95
CA HIS A 115 1.68 -9.51 8.50
C HIS A 115 1.56 -8.14 7.78
N ASN A 116 1.04 -7.10 8.45
CA ASN A 116 0.95 -5.74 7.93
C ASN A 116 2.34 -5.12 7.65
N ASN A 117 3.41 -5.59 8.29
CA ASN A 117 4.77 -5.13 8.00
C ASN A 117 5.14 -5.38 6.53
N LEU A 118 4.81 -6.56 5.99
CA LEU A 118 5.06 -6.90 4.58
C LEU A 118 4.09 -6.18 3.63
N ARG A 119 2.86 -5.87 4.09
CA ARG A 119 1.92 -5.04 3.31
C ARG A 119 2.46 -3.62 3.14
N ILE A 120 2.98 -3.02 4.21
CA ILE A 120 3.63 -1.69 4.17
C ILE A 120 4.83 -1.71 3.22
N THR A 121 5.69 -2.74 3.28
CA THR A 121 6.79 -2.89 2.33
C THR A 121 6.30 -2.92 0.88
N ARG A 122 5.22 -3.66 0.60
CA ARG A 122 4.63 -3.73 -0.75
C ARG A 122 4.08 -2.37 -1.20
N VAL A 123 3.39 -1.64 -0.31
CA VAL A 123 2.88 -0.29 -0.60
C VAL A 123 4.03 0.64 -0.98
N LEU A 124 5.10 0.68 -0.18
CA LEU A 124 6.28 1.51 -0.45
C LEU A 124 6.92 1.20 -1.80
N LYS A 125 7.17 -0.09 -2.09
CA LYS A 125 7.76 -0.53 -3.36
C LYS A 125 6.87 -0.17 -4.56
N SER A 126 5.57 -0.39 -4.44
CA SER A 126 4.62 -0.13 -5.54
C SER A 126 4.54 1.37 -5.85
N LEU A 127 4.43 2.22 -4.82
CA LEU A 127 4.46 3.68 -4.99
C LEU A 127 5.75 4.16 -5.66
N ALA A 128 6.90 3.64 -5.24
CA ALA A 128 8.20 4.02 -5.81
C ALA A 128 8.32 3.73 -7.31
N VAL A 129 7.68 2.66 -7.80
CA VAL A 129 7.76 2.29 -9.22
C VAL A 129 6.61 2.84 -10.06
N LEU A 130 5.47 3.21 -9.47
CA LEU A 130 4.27 3.63 -10.20
C LEU A 130 4.03 5.16 -10.22
N GLY A 131 5.08 5.96 -9.97
CA GLY A 131 4.99 7.42 -10.05
C GLY A 131 4.46 8.11 -8.78
N GLY A 132 4.60 7.44 -7.61
CA GLY A 132 4.27 7.96 -6.27
C GLY A 132 5.50 8.04 -5.36
N GLU A 133 6.68 8.31 -5.90
CA GLU A 133 7.96 8.32 -5.19
C GLU A 133 7.96 9.30 -4.01
N SER A 134 7.34 10.48 -4.19
CA SER A 134 7.19 11.49 -3.14
C SER A 134 6.39 10.94 -1.96
N GLU A 135 5.24 10.31 -2.23
CA GLU A 135 4.39 9.71 -1.21
C GLU A 135 5.05 8.52 -0.53
N ALA A 136 5.81 7.70 -1.28
CA ALA A 136 6.58 6.60 -0.73
C ALA A 136 7.63 7.12 0.28
N GLY A 137 8.37 8.16 -0.09
CA GLY A 137 9.36 8.81 0.78
C GLY A 137 8.73 9.42 2.03
N GLN A 138 7.60 10.13 1.88
CA GLN A 138 6.85 10.69 3.01
C GLN A 138 6.34 9.59 3.94
N PHE A 139 5.87 8.47 3.39
CA PHE A 139 5.37 7.36 4.20
C PHE A 139 6.50 6.70 4.99
N LEU A 140 7.64 6.41 4.35
CA LEU A 140 8.81 5.88 5.03
C LEU A 140 9.33 6.84 6.12
N ALA A 141 9.38 8.14 5.84
CA ALA A 141 9.78 9.15 6.81
C ALA A 141 8.85 9.17 8.03
N ALA A 142 7.53 9.08 7.81
CA ALA A 142 6.53 9.01 8.87
C ALA A 142 6.68 7.73 9.71
N LEU A 143 6.86 6.56 9.07
CA LEU A 143 7.09 5.29 9.77
C LEU A 143 8.32 5.36 10.69
N ARG A 144 9.44 5.86 10.16
CA ARG A 144 10.67 6.07 10.95
C ARG A 144 10.46 7.01 12.14
N LYS A 145 9.73 8.11 11.93
CA LYS A 145 9.39 9.06 13.00
C LYS A 145 8.53 8.42 14.08
N LEU A 146 7.51 7.66 13.70
CA LEU A 146 6.62 6.97 14.62
C LEU A 146 7.38 5.94 15.45
N VAL A 147 8.21 5.10 14.83
CA VAL A 147 8.99 4.09 15.55
C VAL A 147 9.95 4.71 16.57
N ARG A 148 10.52 5.89 16.29
CA ARG A 148 11.37 6.62 17.25
C ARG A 148 10.58 7.32 18.36
N ALA A 149 9.38 7.81 18.07
CA ALA A 149 8.63 8.70 18.96
C ALA A 149 7.63 7.97 19.86
N GLU A 150 7.14 6.79 19.46
CA GLU A 150 6.12 6.06 20.19
C GLU A 150 6.77 5.06 21.17
N PRO A 151 6.47 5.16 22.48
CA PRO A 151 7.12 4.32 23.49
C PRO A 151 6.75 2.83 23.40
N ASP A 152 5.62 2.51 22.76
CA ASP A 152 5.08 1.17 22.55
C ASP A 152 5.30 0.67 21.11
N ALA A 153 6.26 1.25 20.37
CA ALA A 153 6.66 0.75 19.07
C ALA A 153 7.23 -0.68 19.20
N GLY A 154 6.51 -1.66 18.66
CA GLY A 154 6.91 -3.06 18.64
C GLY A 154 7.22 -3.56 17.22
N VAL A 155 7.60 -2.66 16.33
CA VAL A 155 8.03 -3.01 14.97
C VAL A 155 9.41 -3.67 15.05
N GLY A 156 9.53 -4.91 14.57
CA GLY A 156 10.80 -5.64 14.56
C GLY A 156 11.84 -5.02 13.63
N ALA A 157 13.13 -5.25 13.91
CA ALA A 157 14.24 -4.71 13.13
C ALA A 157 14.14 -5.08 11.63
N ASP A 158 13.77 -6.33 11.32
CA ASP A 158 13.58 -6.80 9.94
C ASP A 158 12.55 -5.97 9.17
N ALA A 159 11.46 -5.55 9.83
CA ALA A 159 10.42 -4.75 9.19
C ALA A 159 10.95 -3.37 8.80
N LEU A 160 11.72 -2.72 9.68
CA LEU A 160 12.39 -1.46 9.35
C LEU A 160 13.34 -1.64 8.17
N GLU A 161 14.18 -2.68 8.17
CA GLU A 161 15.11 -2.94 7.07
C GLU A 161 14.36 -3.12 5.74
N TYR A 162 13.27 -3.88 5.73
CA TYR A 162 12.44 -4.05 4.54
C TYR A 162 11.80 -2.74 4.07
N TRP A 163 11.33 -1.88 4.99
CA TRP A 163 10.75 -0.59 4.63
C TRP A 163 11.80 0.36 4.06
N GLU A 164 12.99 0.39 4.64
CA GLU A 164 14.09 1.23 4.17
C GLU A 164 14.67 0.75 2.84
N GLY A 165 14.74 -0.57 2.64
CA GLY A 165 15.15 -1.18 1.39
C GLY A 165 14.07 -1.11 0.30
N ALA A 166 12.84 -0.69 0.61
CA ALA A 166 11.77 -0.58 -0.38
C ALA A 166 11.99 0.53 -1.41
N LEU A 167 12.78 1.55 -1.07
CA LEU A 167 13.03 2.74 -1.90
C LEU A 167 14.48 2.82 -2.42
N ARG A 168 15.25 1.74 -2.28
CA ARG A 168 16.64 1.65 -2.76
C ARG A 168 16.70 1.03 -4.15
#